data_AF-A0A7W1S5D6-F1
#
_entry.id   AF-A0A7W1S5D6-F1
#
_cell.length_a   1.000
_cell.length_b   1.000
_cell.length_c   1.000
_cell.angle_alpha   90.00
_cell.angle_beta   90.00
_cell.angle_gamma   90.00
#
_symmetry.space_group_name_H-M   'P 1'
#
loop_
_entity.id
_entity.type
_entity.pdbx_description
1 polymer ?
#
loop_
_entity_poly.entity_id
_entity_poly.type
_entity_poly.pdbx_seq_one_letter_code
_entity_poly.pdbx_strand_id
1 'polypeptide(L)'
;MKLEINQTIVAEEATAENIKDALRVLSPEDEAFITLWESEGVFLQAAGTPRTGYVMSYHNAETGEELTSKNQALKPMAVMKAFTAYARGNWDWRNTIGWEPTGEYATRTISTGAALRRGLPIYVALLFFVVAIVPLVMGTKAVVDQVVF
;
A
#
# COMPACT_ATOMS: atom_id res chain seq x y z
N MET A 1 2.05 -18.69 11.06
CA MET A 1 1.34 -17.44 11.40
C MET A 1 0.34 -17.74 12.50
N LYS A 2 0.24 -16.90 13.52
CA LYS A 2 -0.62 -17.08 14.70
C LYS A 2 -1.86 -16.18 14.59
N LEU A 3 -3.04 -16.74 14.82
CA LEU A 3 -4.32 -16.02 14.81
C LEU A 3 -4.77 -15.69 16.23
N GLU A 4 -5.09 -14.42 16.46
CA GLU A 4 -5.51 -13.87 17.74
C GLU A 4 -6.80 -13.07 17.56
N ILE A 5 -7.74 -13.20 18.50
CA ILE A 5 -8.96 -12.40 18.55
C ILE A 5 -9.08 -11.82 19.95
N ASN A 6 -9.19 -10.50 20.06
CA ASN A 6 -9.32 -9.80 21.34
C ASN A 6 -8.27 -10.28 22.37
N GLN A 7 -7.00 -10.37 21.94
CA GLN A 7 -5.86 -10.82 22.76
C GLN A 7 -5.88 -12.31 23.16
N THR A 8 -6.83 -13.09 22.65
CA THR A 8 -6.90 -14.54 22.87
C THR A 8 -6.37 -15.26 21.64
N ILE A 9 -5.39 -16.15 21.84
CA ILE A 9 -4.85 -16.99 20.76
C ILE A 9 -5.91 -18.02 20.38
N VAL A 10 -6.38 -17.94 19.14
CA VAL A 10 -7.37 -18.88 18.57
C VAL A 10 -6.67 -20.02 17.85
N ALA A 11 -5.53 -19.76 17.22
CA ALA A 11 -4.72 -20.78 16.58
C ALA A 11 -3.24 -20.36 16.52
N GLU A 12 -2.34 -21.27 16.91
CA GLU A 12 -0.89 -21.08 16.74
C GLU A 12 -0.45 -21.18 15.27
N GLU A 13 -1.20 -21.96 14.49
CA GLU A 13 -1.05 -22.07 13.04
C GLU A 13 -2.38 -21.72 12.35
N ALA A 14 -2.41 -20.53 11.75
CA ALA A 14 -3.60 -20.00 11.10
C ALA A 14 -3.85 -20.70 9.76
N THR A 15 -4.87 -21.56 9.73
CA THR A 15 -5.39 -22.16 8.49
C THR A 15 -6.57 -21.34 7.95
N ALA A 16 -6.88 -21.53 6.66
CA ALA A 16 -8.06 -20.91 6.05
C ALA A 16 -9.37 -21.28 6.76
N GLU A 17 -9.44 -22.48 7.32
CA GLU A 17 -10.60 -22.99 8.05
C GLU A 17 -10.73 -22.30 9.42
N ASN A 18 -9.64 -22.22 10.19
CA ASN A 18 -9.65 -21.53 11.48
C ASN A 18 -9.96 -20.03 11.33
N ILE A 19 -9.46 -19.37 10.28
CA ILE A 19 -9.77 -17.96 9.97
C ILE A 19 -11.26 -17.78 9.66
N LYS A 20 -11.82 -18.69 8.85
CA LYS A 20 -13.23 -18.65 8.46
C LYS A 20 -14.14 -18.89 9.67
N ASP A 21 -13.81 -19.86 10.50
CA ASP A 21 -14.61 -20.19 11.69
C ASP A 21 -14.51 -19.09 12.74
N ALA A 22 -13.31 -18.55 12.97
CA ALA A 22 -13.08 -17.36 13.78
C ALA A 22 -14.00 -16.19 13.40
N LEU A 23 -14.09 -15.86 12.10
CA LEU A 23 -14.93 -14.76 11.62
C LEU A 23 -16.44 -15.07 11.69
N ARG A 24 -16.84 -16.35 11.69
CA ARG A 24 -18.25 -16.77 11.73
C ARG A 24 -18.85 -16.73 13.13
N VAL A 25 -18.04 -16.96 14.16
CA VAL A 25 -18.49 -17.00 15.55
C VAL A 25 -18.61 -15.61 16.19
N LEU A 26 -18.14 -14.56 15.50
CA LEU A 26 -18.23 -13.18 16.00
C LEU A 26 -19.70 -12.73 16.05
N SER A 27 -20.09 -12.20 17.21
CA SER A 27 -21.36 -11.52 17.38
C SER A 27 -21.46 -10.32 16.43
N PRO A 28 -22.60 -10.09 15.76
CA PRO A 28 -22.76 -8.98 14.83
C PRO A 28 -22.55 -7.59 15.45
N GLU A 29 -22.78 -7.45 16.76
CA GLU A 29 -22.74 -6.19 17.49
C GLU A 29 -21.43 -6.01 18.28
N ASP A 30 -20.64 -7.06 18.45
CA ASP A 30 -19.42 -6.99 19.26
C ASP A 30 -18.26 -6.47 18.42
N GLU A 31 -17.52 -5.53 18.98
CA GLU A 31 -16.26 -5.08 18.40
C GLU A 31 -15.21 -6.18 18.54
N ALA A 32 -14.57 -6.52 17.43
CA ALA A 32 -13.56 -7.56 17.34
C ALA A 32 -12.26 -6.97 16.79
N PHE A 33 -11.16 -7.30 17.48
CA PHE A 33 -9.80 -7.06 17.04
C PHE A 33 -9.19 -8.40 16.67
N ILE A 34 -9.05 -8.63 15.37
CA ILE A 34 -8.56 -9.88 14.80
C ILE A 34 -7.17 -9.62 14.28
N THR A 35 -6.16 -10.26 14.84
CA THR A 35 -4.76 -10.07 14.47
C THR A 35 -4.17 -11.38 13.98
N LEU A 36 -3.59 -11.36 12.79
CA LEU A 36 -2.85 -12.46 12.20
C LEU A 36 -1.37 -12.11 12.20
N TRP A 37 -0.64 -12.71 13.14
CA TRP A 37 0.77 -12.51 13.36
C TRP A 37 1.61 -13.39 12.45
N GLU A 38 2.57 -12.80 11.75
CA GLU A 38 3.61 -13.52 11.03
C GLU A 38 4.85 -13.73 11.92
N SER A 39 5.30 -12.65 12.53
CA SER A 39 6.41 -12.61 13.49
C SER A 39 6.21 -11.46 14.49
N GLU A 40 7.14 -11.28 15.42
CA GLU A 40 7.13 -10.12 16.32
C GLU A 40 7.25 -8.83 15.52
N GLY A 41 6.23 -7.96 15.59
CA GLY A 41 6.19 -6.69 14.86
C GLY A 41 5.73 -6.78 13.40
N VAL A 42 5.44 -7.97 12.87
CA VAL A 42 4.86 -8.14 11.53
C VAL A 42 3.50 -8.82 11.62
N PHE A 43 2.44 -8.07 11.34
CA PHE A 43 1.08 -8.57 11.46
C PHE A 43 0.09 -7.86 10.53
N LEU A 44 -1.00 -8.57 10.26
CA LEU A 44 -2.18 -8.05 9.60
C LEU A 44 -3.31 -8.04 10.63
N GLN A 45 -4.02 -6.92 10.76
CA GLN A 45 -5.09 -6.75 11.74
C GLN A 45 -6.38 -6.29 11.08
N ALA A 46 -7.52 -6.67 11.63
CA ALA A 46 -8.84 -6.15 11.32
C ALA A 46 -9.53 -5.72 12.62
N ALA A 47 -10.08 -4.50 12.64
CA ALA A 47 -10.80 -3.95 13.76
C ALA A 47 -12.19 -3.46 13.31
N GLY A 48 -13.24 -3.79 14.05
CA GLY A 48 -14.61 -3.38 13.75
C GLY A 48 -15.64 -4.42 14.15
N THR A 49 -16.82 -4.37 13.52
CA THR A 49 -17.93 -5.30 13.80
C THR A 49 -18.39 -5.99 12.52
N PRO A 50 -18.98 -7.19 12.56
CA PRO A 50 -19.57 -7.80 11.37
C PRO A 50 -20.67 -6.94 10.73
N ARG A 51 -21.40 -6.14 11.53
CA ARG A 51 -22.52 -5.30 11.09
C ARG A 51 -22.05 -4.03 10.38
N THR A 52 -21.19 -3.24 11.02
CA THR A 52 -20.67 -1.97 10.48
C THR A 52 -19.56 -2.18 9.46
N GLY A 53 -18.86 -3.31 9.56
CA GLY A 53 -17.69 -3.65 8.77
C GLY A 53 -16.39 -3.44 9.56
N TYR A 54 -15.29 -3.72 8.88
CA TYR A 54 -13.95 -3.70 9.44
C TYR A 54 -13.06 -2.69 8.73
N VAL A 55 -12.13 -2.12 9.49
CA VAL A 55 -10.93 -1.47 8.99
C VAL A 55 -9.80 -2.49 9.11
N MET A 56 -8.99 -2.65 8.06
CA MET A 56 -7.81 -3.49 8.12
C MET A 56 -6.54 -2.66 8.14
N SER A 57 -5.54 -3.11 8.89
CA SER A 57 -4.21 -2.51 8.98
C SER A 57 -3.13 -3.58 8.82
N TYR A 58 -2.04 -3.22 8.15
CA TYR A 58 -0.83 -4.02 8.07
C TYR A 58 0.30 -3.24 8.72
N HIS A 59 1.08 -3.91 9.54
CA HIS A 59 2.24 -3.35 10.19
C HIS A 59 3.43 -4.29 9.99
N ASN A 60 4.55 -3.72 9.55
CA ASN A 60 5.82 -4.40 9.43
C ASN A 60 6.92 -3.56 10.09
N ALA A 61 7.32 -3.96 11.28
CA ALA A 61 8.36 -3.27 12.05
C ALA A 61 9.73 -3.30 11.37
N GLU A 62 10.03 -4.35 10.59
CA GLU A 62 11.34 -4.53 9.95
C GLU A 62 11.56 -3.51 8.82
N THR A 63 10.50 -3.25 8.04
CA THR A 63 10.53 -2.27 6.94
C THR A 63 10.03 -0.89 7.35
N GLY A 64 9.36 -0.80 8.50
CA GLY A 64 8.60 0.37 8.93
C GLY A 64 7.37 0.63 8.04
N GLU A 65 6.89 -0.39 7.32
CA GLU A 65 5.72 -0.26 6.46
C GLU A 65 4.43 -0.36 7.28
N GLU A 66 3.59 0.67 7.14
CA GLU A 66 2.27 0.73 7.73
C GLU A 66 1.24 1.03 6.65
N LEU A 67 0.24 0.16 6.51
CA LEU A 67 -0.84 0.31 5.55
C LEU A 67 -2.18 0.20 6.26
N THR A 68 -3.17 0.98 5.80
CA THR A 68 -4.57 0.87 6.21
C THR A 68 -5.46 0.68 5.00
N SER A 69 -6.57 -0.03 5.15
CA SER A 69 -7.57 -0.19 4.09
C SER A 69 -8.27 1.13 3.79
N LYS A 70 -8.35 1.51 2.51
CA LYS A 70 -9.07 2.73 2.06
C LYS A 70 -10.55 2.68 2.39
N ASN A 71 -11.15 1.49 2.28
CA ASN A 71 -12.52 1.26 2.71
C ASN A 71 -12.52 0.96 4.21
N GLN A 72 -13.21 1.78 5.00
CA GLN A 72 -13.32 1.62 6.45
C GLN A 72 -14.48 0.70 6.90
N ALA A 73 -15.22 0.13 5.96
CA ALA A 73 -16.38 -0.72 6.22
C ALA A 73 -16.30 -2.04 5.43
N LEU A 74 -15.16 -2.72 5.52
CA LEU A 74 -14.95 -4.01 4.83
C LEU A 74 -15.90 -5.07 5.36
N LYS A 75 -16.50 -5.84 4.45
CA LYS A 75 -17.36 -6.97 4.82
C LYS A 75 -16.52 -8.16 5.29
N PRO A 76 -17.07 -9.03 6.18
CA PRO A 76 -16.35 -10.20 6.70
C PRO A 76 -15.70 -11.07 5.61
N MET A 77 -16.37 -11.24 4.45
CA MET A 77 -15.84 -12.01 3.33
C MET A 77 -14.54 -11.43 2.75
N ALA A 78 -14.43 -10.09 2.68
CA ALA A 78 -13.23 -9.42 2.19
C ALA A 78 -12.07 -9.59 3.18
N VAL A 79 -12.34 -9.43 4.47
CA VAL A 79 -11.39 -9.67 5.57
C VAL A 79 -10.89 -11.12 5.54
N MET A 80 -11.80 -12.09 5.42
CA MET A 80 -11.47 -13.51 5.31
C MET A 80 -10.54 -13.78 4.12
N LYS A 81 -10.84 -13.20 2.95
CA LYS A 81 -10.03 -13.37 1.74
C LYS A 81 -8.62 -12.80 1.93
N ALA A 82 -8.51 -11.59 2.50
CA ALA A 82 -7.24 -10.95 2.78
C ALA A 82 -6.40 -11.77 3.77
N PHE A 83 -6.97 -12.16 4.92
CA PHE A 83 -6.28 -13.01 5.90
C PHE A 83 -5.88 -14.37 5.33
N THR A 84 -6.74 -15.01 4.55
CA THR A 84 -6.40 -16.31 3.94
C THR A 84 -5.26 -16.20 2.95
N ALA A 85 -5.22 -15.13 2.15
CA ALA A 85 -4.11 -14.88 1.24
C ALA A 85 -2.80 -14.58 2.00
N TYR A 86 -2.87 -13.76 3.05
CA TYR A 86 -1.73 -13.45 3.92
C TYR A 86 -1.18 -14.71 4.61
N ALA A 87 -2.05 -15.51 5.22
CA ALA A 87 -1.70 -16.78 5.88
C ALA A 87 -0.93 -17.75 4.99
N ARG A 88 -1.17 -17.71 3.68
CA ARG A 88 -0.50 -18.54 2.67
C ARG A 88 0.83 -17.95 2.15
N GLY A 89 1.25 -16.79 2.66
CA GLY A 89 2.38 -16.04 2.13
C GLY A 89 2.14 -15.46 0.73
N ASN A 90 0.88 -15.37 0.28
CA ASN A 90 0.55 -14.85 -1.05
C ASN A 90 0.34 -13.34 -0.99
N TRP A 91 1.20 -12.58 -1.67
CA TRP A 91 1.16 -11.13 -1.84
C TRP A 91 -0.17 -10.56 -2.37
N ASP A 92 -1.03 -11.39 -2.96
CA ASP A 92 -2.35 -10.99 -3.46
C ASP A 92 -3.25 -10.33 -2.42
N TRP A 93 -3.01 -10.54 -1.11
CA TRP A 93 -3.75 -9.85 -0.05
C TRP A 93 -3.73 -8.32 -0.22
N ARG A 94 -2.64 -7.76 -0.77
CA ARG A 94 -2.53 -6.33 -1.10
C ARG A 94 -3.49 -5.88 -2.19
N ASN A 95 -3.88 -6.77 -3.09
CA ASN A 95 -4.79 -6.44 -4.19
C ASN A 95 -6.27 -6.63 -3.82
N THR A 96 -6.58 -7.13 -2.62
CA THR A 96 -7.96 -7.52 -2.26
C THR A 96 -8.86 -6.35 -1.84
N ILE A 97 -8.34 -5.35 -1.12
CA ILE A 97 -9.18 -4.36 -0.42
C ILE A 97 -8.77 -2.90 -0.62
N GLY A 98 -7.70 -2.64 -1.38
CA GLY A 98 -7.19 -1.29 -1.64
C GLY A 98 -6.57 -0.66 -0.39
N TRP A 99 -5.25 -0.48 -0.41
CA TRP A 99 -4.48 0.00 0.73
C TRP A 99 -3.99 1.43 0.52
N GLU A 100 -3.82 2.14 1.62
CA GLU A 100 -3.12 3.42 1.67
C GLU A 100 -2.04 3.40 2.76
N PRO A 101 -0.86 3.99 2.49
CA PRO A 101 0.17 4.22 3.49
C PRO A 101 -0.35 5.04 4.67
N THR A 102 0.06 4.69 5.89
CA THR A 102 -0.23 5.44 7.12
C THR A 102 1.05 5.71 7.93
N GLY A 103 0.94 6.52 8.99
CA GLY A 103 2.03 6.78 9.92
C GLY A 103 3.28 7.41 9.29
N GLU A 104 4.46 6.99 9.76
CA GLU A 104 5.75 7.42 9.21
C GLU A 104 5.99 6.93 7.78
N TYR A 105 5.38 5.81 7.40
CA TYR A 105 5.50 5.28 6.04
C TYR A 105 4.82 6.19 5.01
N ALA A 106 3.67 6.78 5.37
CA ALA A 106 2.99 7.76 4.53
C ALA A 106 3.86 8.99 4.24
N THR A 107 4.56 9.51 5.25
CA THR A 107 5.39 10.72 5.06
C THR A 107 6.56 10.48 4.11
N ARG A 108 7.22 9.30 4.19
CA ARG A 108 8.30 8.89 3.28
C ARG A 108 7.83 8.60 1.85
N THR A 109 6.65 8.01 1.70
CA THR A 109 6.11 7.68 0.37
C THR A 109 5.59 8.92 -0.37
N ILE A 110 4.92 9.84 0.36
CA ILE A 110 4.40 11.09 -0.22
C ILE A 110 5.54 12.04 -0.63
N SER A 111 6.64 12.13 0.13
CA SER A 111 7.78 12.99 -0.24
C SER A 111 8.37 12.62 -1.60
N THR A 112 8.41 11.33 -1.93
CA THR A 112 9.01 10.83 -3.17
C THR A 112 8.09 11.09 -4.37
N GLY A 113 6.77 10.88 -4.22
CA GLY A 113 5.80 11.17 -5.28
C GLY A 113 5.60 12.66 -5.56
N ALA A 114 5.65 13.50 -4.51
CA ALA A 114 5.57 14.95 -4.64
C ALA A 114 6.84 15.54 -5.27
N ALA A 115 8.02 15.01 -4.94
CA ALA A 115 9.27 15.39 -5.59
C ALA A 115 9.26 15.06 -7.08
N LEU A 116 8.76 13.88 -7.47
CA LEU A 116 8.65 13.48 -8.88
C LEU A 116 7.69 14.38 -9.65
N ARG A 117 6.50 14.69 -9.09
CA ARG A 117 5.52 15.61 -9.72
C ARG A 117 6.02 17.04 -9.86
N ARG A 118 6.86 17.54 -8.94
CA ARG A 118 7.49 18.87 -9.05
C ARG A 118 8.66 18.87 -10.02
N GLY A 119 9.42 17.78 -10.12
CA GLY A 119 10.60 17.67 -11.00
C GLY A 119 10.26 17.40 -12.47
N LEU A 120 9.16 16.70 -12.76
CA LEU A 120 8.76 16.32 -14.12
C LEU A 120 8.62 17.52 -15.09
N PRO A 121 7.92 18.62 -14.75
CA PRO A 121 7.79 19.76 -15.67
C PRO A 121 9.13 20.47 -15.91
N ILE A 122 10.01 20.55 -14.90
CA ILE A 122 11.35 21.15 -15.03
C ILE A 122 12.22 20.29 -15.95
N TYR A 123 12.17 18.97 -15.78
CA TYR A 123 12.90 18.03 -16.63
C TYR A 123 12.43 18.09 -18.08
N VAL A 124 11.11 18.11 -18.32
CA VAL A 124 10.53 18.26 -19.67
C VAL A 124 10.93 19.60 -20.29
N ALA A 125 10.90 20.70 -19.54
CA ALA A 125 11.31 22.01 -20.01
C ALA A 125 12.81 22.06 -20.40
N LEU A 126 13.70 21.49 -19.59
CA LEU A 126 15.12 21.38 -19.90
C LEU A 126 15.38 20.54 -21.17
N LEU A 127 14.69 19.40 -21.29
CA LEU A 127 14.84 18.51 -22.43
C LEU A 127 14.35 19.18 -23.73
N PHE A 128 13.23 19.92 -23.67
CA PHE A 128 12.76 20.75 -24.78
C PHE A 128 13.77 21.84 -25.16
N PHE A 129 14.38 22.51 -24.17
CA PHE A 129 15.39 23.55 -24.41
C PHE A 129 16.61 22.97 -25.15
N VAL A 130 17.11 21.80 -24.74
CA VAL A 130 18.24 21.14 -25.40
C VAL A 130 17.88 20.70 -26.83
N VAL A 131 16.70 20.10 -27.04
CA VAL A 131 16.32 19.57 -28.36
C VAL A 131 15.90 20.67 -29.34
N ALA A 132 15.27 21.76 -28.88
CA ALA A 132 14.78 22.80 -29.78
C ALA A 132 15.83 23.89 -30.05
N ILE A 133 16.58 24.32 -29.02
CA ILE A 133 17.44 25.50 -29.14
C ILE A 133 18.83 25.14 -29.65
N VAL A 134 19.38 23.99 -29.28
CA VAL A 134 20.72 23.58 -29.75
C VAL A 134 20.75 23.42 -31.28
N PRO A 135 19.79 22.75 -31.95
CA PRO A 135 19.79 22.66 -33.41
C PRO A 135 19.53 24.00 -34.09
N LEU A 136 18.72 24.88 -33.47
CA LEU A 136 18.47 26.23 -33.99
C LEU A 136 19.78 27.05 -34.00
N VAL A 137 20.53 27.03 -32.90
CA VAL A 137 21.82 27.74 -32.78
C VAL A 137 22.85 27.14 -33.74
N MET A 138 22.94 25.82 -33.84
CA MET A 138 23.83 25.16 -34.81
C MET A 138 23.46 25.49 -36.26
N GLY A 139 22.17 25.51 -36.59
CA GLY A 139 21.67 25.89 -37.91
C GLY A 139 22.00 27.35 -38.25
N THR A 140 21.81 28.29 -37.32
CA THR A 140 22.17 29.69 -37.55
C THR A 140 23.67 29.90 -37.76
N LYS A 141 24.53 29.16 -37.05
CA LYS A 141 25.98 29.23 -37.29
C LYS A 141 26.35 28.77 -38.70
N ALA A 142 25.78 27.65 -39.16
CA ALA A 142 26.05 27.12 -40.49
C ALA A 142 25.63 28.09 -41.62
N VAL A 143 24.53 28.82 -41.44
CA VAL A 143 24.06 29.82 -42.43
C VAL A 143 24.93 31.08 -42.41
N VAL A 144 25.32 31.58 -41.24
CA VAL A 144 26.21 32.75 -41.13
C VAL A 144 27.57 32.45 -41.75
N ASP A 145 28.13 31.27 -41.51
CA ASP A 145 29.41 30.86 -42.09
C ASP A 145 29.33 30.70 -43.62
N GLN A 146 28.16 30.49 -44.23
CA GLN A 146 27.99 30.42 -45.69
C GLN A 146 27.83 31.79 -46.37
N VAL A 147 27.38 32.83 -45.67
CA VAL A 147 27.06 34.15 -46.25
C VAL A 147 28.25 35.13 -46.16
N VAL A 148 29.24 34.84 -45.32
CA VAL A 148 30.40 35.73 -45.08
C VAL A 148 31.62 35.39 -45.97
N PHE A 149 31.48 34.46 -46.92
CA PHE A 149 32.46 34.22 -47.99
C PHE A 149 31.97 34.80 -49.32
#